data_AF-A0A533XA81-F1
#
_entry.id   AF-A0A533XA81-F1
#
_cell.length_a   1.000
_cell.length_b   1.000
_cell.length_c   1.000
_cell.angle_alpha   90.00
_cell.angle_beta   90.00
_cell.angle_gamma   90.00
#
_symmetry.space_group_name_H-M   'P 1'
#
loop_
_entity.id
_entity.type
_entity.pdbx_description
1 polymer ?
#
loop_
_entity_poly.entity_id
_entity_poly.type
_entity_poly.pdbx_seq_one_letter_code
_entity_poly.pdbx_strand_id
1 'polypeptide(L)'
;MILKPIAEIRDPVHGYVKITEVERDLIDSPFIQRLRRIHQLAGAYLVYPGAVHSRFEHVIGTMNVAGMIAESLSKRIGIDNDEIQEVRLAALLHDAGHGPFSHMYEEVLTEKTDITHEDISQRVILETSIKDILEKYGFSPKKMSEFCVGKQTAKPPYMNEIIAGGHSADIMDYLLRDSYFTGVEYGRVDIYRVKIRDVQGRLLSQDGKGRGVDARPLHDARRRSPPPDRPLRDERLPGVDRRDSASEASQSRRRHHEPARGKAVG
;
A
#
# COMPACT_ATOMS: atom_id res chain seq x y z
N MET A 1 -12.00 9.51 -19.02
CA MET A 1 -10.72 10.21 -18.81
C MET A 1 -10.58 10.34 -17.31
N ILE A 2 -9.69 9.52 -16.74
CA ILE A 2 -9.35 9.44 -15.32
C ILE A 2 -8.50 10.70 -15.02
N LEU A 3 -8.71 11.34 -13.87
CA LEU A 3 -8.11 12.61 -13.40
C LEU A 3 -6.84 13.07 -14.13
N LYS A 4 -6.78 14.35 -14.52
CA LYS A 4 -5.63 14.92 -15.26
C LYS A 4 -4.42 15.08 -14.35
N PRO A 5 -3.35 14.27 -14.51
CA PRO A 5 -2.16 14.41 -13.69
C PRO A 5 -1.32 15.60 -14.16
N ILE A 6 -0.63 16.24 -13.21
CA ILE A 6 0.31 17.33 -13.48
C ILE A 6 1.76 16.95 -13.15
N ALA A 7 1.96 15.92 -12.35
CA ALA A 7 3.26 15.44 -11.91
C ALA A 7 3.17 13.96 -11.48
N GLU A 8 4.33 13.35 -11.26
CA GLU A 8 4.46 11.98 -10.76
C GLU A 8 5.48 11.92 -9.62
N ILE A 9 5.19 11.11 -8.61
CA ILE A 9 6.09 10.82 -7.49
C ILE A 9 6.55 9.37 -7.61
N ARG A 10 7.86 9.12 -7.54
CA ARG A 10 8.40 7.76 -7.49
C ARG A 10 8.27 7.21 -6.07
N ASP A 11 7.44 6.20 -5.91
CA ASP A 11 7.25 5.43 -4.68
C ASP A 11 7.87 4.02 -4.85
N PRO A 12 8.61 3.50 -3.84
CA PRO A 12 9.25 2.20 -3.93
C PRO A 12 8.28 1.01 -3.94
N VAL A 13 7.07 1.17 -3.40
CA VAL A 13 6.05 0.12 -3.30
C VAL A 13 5.14 0.14 -4.52
N HIS A 14 4.67 1.32 -4.92
CA HIS A 14 3.64 1.51 -5.95
C HIS A 14 4.16 1.98 -7.32
N GLY A 15 5.46 2.27 -7.44
CA GLY A 15 6.06 2.74 -8.67
C GLY A 15 5.84 4.24 -8.92
N TYR A 16 5.21 4.63 -10.02
CA TYR A 16 4.94 6.05 -10.31
C TYR A 16 3.52 6.41 -9.88
N VAL A 17 3.40 7.24 -8.83
CA VAL A 17 2.13 7.76 -8.34
C VAL A 17 1.85 9.08 -9.03
N LYS A 18 0.78 9.10 -9.82
CA LYS A 18 0.29 10.31 -10.52
C LYS A 18 -0.47 11.20 -9.56
N ILE A 19 -0.21 12.51 -9.62
CA ILE A 19 -0.86 13.50 -8.78
C ILE A 19 -1.54 14.62 -9.58
N THR A 20 -2.70 15.05 -9.10
CA THR A 20 -3.45 16.20 -9.63
C THR A 20 -2.97 17.51 -9.01
N GLU A 21 -3.51 18.64 -9.49
CA GLU A 21 -3.10 19.96 -9.01
C GLU A 21 -3.47 20.20 -7.54
N VAL A 22 -4.69 19.83 -7.15
CA VAL A 22 -5.13 19.91 -5.74
C VAL A 22 -4.31 19.00 -4.83
N GLU A 23 -3.95 17.80 -5.31
CA GLU A 23 -3.12 16.85 -4.56
C GLU A 23 -1.71 17.39 -4.35
N ARG A 24 -1.09 18.00 -5.37
CA ARG A 24 0.21 18.67 -5.24
C ARG A 24 0.16 19.77 -4.18
N ASP A 25 -0.81 20.67 -4.27
CA ASP A 25 -0.92 21.81 -3.34
C ASP A 25 -1.11 21.32 -1.88
N LEU A 26 -1.86 20.24 -1.67
CA LEU A 26 -2.00 19.60 -0.36
C LEU A 26 -0.72 18.91 0.11
N ILE A 27 -0.07 18.13 -0.76
CA ILE A 27 1.20 17.45 -0.48
C ILE A 27 2.28 18.46 -0.08
N ASP A 28 2.34 19.60 -0.74
CA ASP A 28 3.31 20.66 -0.48
C ASP A 28 2.96 21.53 0.74
N SER A 29 1.78 21.34 1.33
CA SER A 29 1.40 22.04 2.56
C SER A 29 2.29 21.62 3.75
N PRO A 30 2.60 22.53 4.69
CA PRO A 30 3.42 22.21 5.85
C PRO A 30 2.79 21.10 6.73
N PHE A 31 1.48 20.95 6.70
CA PHE A 31 0.73 19.97 7.48
C PHE A 31 0.88 18.55 6.95
N ILE A 32 1.06 18.36 5.65
CA ILE A 32 1.39 17.06 5.06
C ILE A 32 2.90 16.83 5.04
N GLN A 33 3.71 17.85 4.70
CA GLN A 33 5.17 17.75 4.75
C GLN A 33 5.71 17.40 6.15
N ARG A 34 4.98 17.71 7.23
CA ARG A 34 5.38 17.31 8.59
C ARG A 34 5.45 15.80 8.78
N LEU A 35 4.64 15.04 8.05
CA LEU A 35 4.56 13.58 8.17
C LEU A 35 5.90 12.91 7.84
N ARG A 36 6.78 13.58 7.08
CA ARG A 36 8.16 13.11 6.79
C ARG A 36 9.00 12.87 8.04
N ARG A 37 8.62 13.48 9.16
CA ARG A 37 9.32 13.41 10.44
C ARG A 37 8.66 12.45 11.43
N ILE A 38 7.64 11.72 11.00
CA ILE A 38 6.88 10.80 11.84
C ILE A 38 7.04 9.39 11.25
N HIS A 39 7.78 8.53 11.94
CA HIS A 39 7.96 7.14 11.53
C HIS A 39 6.63 6.39 11.57
N GLN A 40 6.32 5.64 10.51
CA GLN A 40 5.11 4.82 10.42
C GLN A 40 5.03 3.87 11.61
N LEU A 41 6.10 3.10 11.84
CA LEU A 41 6.18 2.07 12.88
C LEU A 41 6.88 2.53 14.17
N ALA A 42 6.84 3.83 14.48
CA ALA A 42 7.41 4.41 15.68
C ALA A 42 8.86 3.92 15.98
N GLY A 43 9.06 3.12 17.02
CA GLY A 43 10.37 2.60 17.43
C GLY A 43 10.84 1.33 16.71
N ALA A 44 10.08 0.79 15.76
CA ALA A 44 10.42 -0.47 15.09
C ALA A 44 11.76 -0.45 14.37
N TYR A 45 12.24 0.73 13.93
CA TYR A 45 13.57 0.88 13.33
C TYR A 45 14.73 0.47 14.25
N LEU A 46 14.50 0.40 15.58
CA LEU A 46 15.48 -0.09 16.55
C LEU A 46 15.67 -1.61 16.50
N VAL A 47 14.69 -2.34 15.94
CA VAL A 47 14.71 -3.80 15.78
C VAL A 47 14.87 -4.19 14.31
N TYR A 48 14.19 -3.48 13.41
CA TYR A 48 14.26 -3.63 11.97
C TYR A 48 14.89 -2.37 11.36
N PRO A 49 16.22 -2.31 11.13
CA PRO A 49 16.90 -1.08 10.70
C PRO A 49 16.38 -0.47 9.39
N GLY A 50 15.67 -1.25 8.56
CA GLY A 50 15.01 -0.78 7.34
C GLY A 50 13.66 -0.09 7.56
N ALA A 51 13.01 -0.25 8.72
CA ALA A 51 11.70 0.31 9.06
C ALA A 51 11.74 1.82 9.39
N VAL A 52 12.44 2.60 8.56
CA VAL A 52 12.65 4.04 8.71
C VAL A 52 11.62 4.87 7.95
N HIS A 53 10.71 4.22 7.22
CA HIS A 53 9.68 4.89 6.46
C HIS A 53 8.76 5.72 7.36
N SER A 54 8.27 6.82 6.80
CA SER A 54 7.44 7.81 7.45
C SER A 54 5.99 7.72 6.99
N ARG A 55 5.11 8.39 7.74
CA ARG A 55 3.69 8.54 7.37
C ARG A 55 3.51 9.29 6.05
N PHE A 56 4.50 10.07 5.61
CA PHE A 56 4.39 10.85 4.37
C PHE A 56 4.27 9.96 3.12
N GLU A 57 5.16 8.99 2.95
CA GLU A 57 5.06 8.06 1.83
C GLU A 57 3.85 7.12 1.96
N HIS A 58 3.44 6.80 3.18
CA HIS A 58 2.22 6.04 3.45
C HIS A 58 0.99 6.78 2.91
N VAL A 59 0.75 8.04 3.27
CA VAL A 59 -0.44 8.77 2.78
C VAL A 59 -0.47 8.95 1.26
N ILE A 60 0.70 9.07 0.61
CA ILE A 60 0.78 9.11 -0.86
C ILE A 60 0.41 7.75 -1.46
N GLY A 61 0.89 6.66 -0.87
CA GLY A 61 0.54 5.31 -1.29
C GLY A 61 -0.94 4.99 -1.05
N THR A 62 -1.49 5.32 0.11
CA THR A 62 -2.91 5.19 0.45
C THR A 62 -3.79 5.98 -0.54
N MET A 63 -3.42 7.22 -0.87
CA MET A 63 -4.09 8.00 -1.93
C MET A 63 -4.08 7.28 -3.28
N ASN A 64 -2.95 6.70 -3.66
CA ASN A 64 -2.83 5.97 -4.93
C ASN A 64 -3.74 4.74 -4.96
N VAL A 65 -3.70 3.92 -3.90
CA VAL A 65 -4.52 2.71 -3.78
C VAL A 65 -6.01 3.06 -3.76
N ALA A 66 -6.41 4.08 -3.01
CA ALA A 66 -7.79 4.55 -2.95
C ALA A 66 -8.30 5.01 -4.33
N GLY A 67 -7.47 5.72 -5.09
CA GLY A 67 -7.77 6.10 -6.48
C GLY A 67 -7.97 4.89 -7.38
N MET A 68 -7.10 3.87 -7.29
CA MET A 68 -7.24 2.64 -8.06
C MET A 68 -8.54 1.90 -7.75
N ILE A 69 -8.94 1.86 -6.47
CA ILE A 69 -10.22 1.27 -6.03
C ILE A 69 -11.39 2.06 -6.62
N ALA A 70 -11.38 3.39 -6.48
CA ALA A 70 -12.43 4.27 -6.98
C ALA A 70 -12.59 4.21 -8.51
N GLU A 71 -11.48 4.17 -9.26
CA GLU A 71 -11.49 3.99 -10.72
C GLU A 71 -12.05 2.62 -11.14
N SER A 72 -11.76 1.57 -10.36
CA SER A 72 -12.33 0.24 -10.60
C SER A 72 -13.84 0.24 -10.34
N LEU A 73 -14.31 0.99 -9.35
CA LEU A 73 -15.73 1.16 -9.04
C LEU A 73 -16.45 2.02 -10.08
N SER A 74 -15.82 3.10 -10.56
CA SER A 74 -16.37 3.96 -11.62
C SER A 74 -16.82 3.15 -12.84
N LYS A 75 -16.01 2.17 -13.25
CA LYS A 75 -16.33 1.26 -14.37
C LYS A 75 -17.50 0.31 -14.11
N ARG A 76 -17.88 0.07 -12.86
CA ARG A 76 -18.90 -0.92 -12.47
C ARG A 76 -20.21 -0.30 -12.01
N ILE A 77 -20.13 0.78 -11.23
CA ILE A 77 -21.28 1.42 -10.58
C ILE A 77 -21.41 2.91 -10.89
N GLY A 78 -20.55 3.46 -11.76
CA GLY A 78 -20.74 4.80 -12.33
C GLY A 78 -20.29 5.97 -11.45
N ILE A 79 -19.32 5.77 -10.55
CA ILE A 79 -18.69 6.86 -9.78
C ILE A 79 -18.06 7.89 -10.74
N ASP A 80 -18.32 9.17 -10.50
CA ASP A 80 -17.80 10.27 -11.32
C ASP A 80 -16.35 10.66 -10.96
N ASN A 81 -15.74 11.55 -11.76
CA ASN A 81 -14.37 11.98 -11.54
C ASN A 81 -14.18 12.80 -10.26
N ASP A 82 -15.19 13.55 -9.84
CA ASP A 82 -15.12 14.38 -8.64
C ASP A 82 -15.14 13.47 -7.40
N GLU A 83 -15.97 12.43 -7.40
CA GLU A 83 -15.99 11.40 -6.36
C GLU A 83 -14.67 10.62 -6.28
N ILE A 84 -14.04 10.30 -7.43
CA ILE A 84 -12.69 9.70 -7.43
C ILE A 84 -11.67 10.67 -6.79
N GLN A 85 -11.75 11.96 -7.12
CA GLN A 85 -10.87 12.97 -6.53
C GLN A 85 -11.12 13.09 -5.03
N GLU A 86 -12.36 13.13 -4.58
CA GLU A 86 -12.74 13.17 -3.16
C GLU A 86 -12.19 11.97 -2.38
N VAL A 87 -12.32 10.75 -2.91
CA VAL A 87 -11.75 9.54 -2.30
C VAL A 87 -10.23 9.66 -2.15
N ARG A 88 -9.54 10.16 -3.18
CA ARG A 88 -8.08 10.34 -3.15
C ARG A 88 -7.68 11.41 -2.14
N LEU A 89 -8.42 12.52 -2.06
CA LEU A 89 -8.17 13.57 -1.08
C LEU A 89 -8.40 13.08 0.36
N ALA A 90 -9.48 12.36 0.61
CA ALA A 90 -9.76 11.76 1.91
C ALA A 90 -8.63 10.79 2.32
N ALA A 91 -8.18 9.94 1.40
CA ALA A 91 -7.06 9.02 1.61
C ALA A 91 -5.72 9.74 1.86
N LEU A 92 -5.44 10.86 1.18
CA LEU A 92 -4.23 11.65 1.42
C LEU A 92 -4.24 12.30 2.83
N LEU A 93 -5.42 12.65 3.33
CA LEU A 93 -5.59 13.42 4.57
C LEU A 93 -5.89 12.57 5.81
N HIS A 94 -6.17 11.27 5.68
CA HIS A 94 -6.63 10.41 6.79
C HIS A 94 -5.70 10.46 8.00
N ASP A 95 -4.39 10.49 7.72
CA ASP A 95 -3.30 10.43 8.68
C ASP A 95 -2.74 11.80 9.09
N ALA A 96 -3.35 12.89 8.60
CA ALA A 96 -2.87 14.26 8.80
C ALA A 96 -2.83 14.67 10.28
N GLY A 97 -3.56 13.99 11.16
CA GLY A 97 -3.64 14.22 12.59
C GLY A 97 -2.59 13.50 13.44
N HIS A 98 -1.80 12.56 12.88
CA HIS A 98 -0.87 11.79 13.71
C HIS A 98 0.21 12.64 14.39
N GLY A 99 0.45 12.33 15.66
CA GLY A 99 1.51 12.92 16.48
C GLY A 99 2.86 12.20 16.33
N PRO A 100 3.92 12.68 17.02
CA PRO A 100 5.19 11.97 17.09
C PRO A 100 4.98 10.56 17.69
N PHE A 101 5.81 9.58 17.33
CA PHE A 101 5.66 8.18 17.78
C PHE A 101 4.32 7.50 17.43
N SER A 102 3.56 8.05 16.48
CA SER A 102 2.36 7.41 15.90
C SER A 102 1.38 6.95 16.98
N HIS A 103 0.99 5.67 17.01
CA HIS A 103 0.01 5.15 17.98
C HIS A 103 0.45 5.25 19.44
N MET A 104 1.76 5.24 19.75
CA MET A 104 2.21 5.38 21.14
C MET A 104 1.81 6.74 21.75
N TYR A 105 1.80 7.80 20.94
CA TYR A 105 1.37 9.11 21.40
C TYR A 105 -0.14 9.22 21.47
N GLU A 106 -0.84 8.55 20.56
CA GLU A 106 -2.30 8.48 20.57
C GLU A 106 -2.84 7.83 21.85
N GLU A 107 -2.24 6.72 22.31
CA GLU A 107 -2.63 6.07 23.57
C GLU A 107 -2.57 7.06 24.74
N VAL A 108 -1.43 7.75 24.89
CA VAL A 108 -1.24 8.74 25.95
C VAL A 108 -2.17 9.95 25.80
N LEU A 109 -2.40 10.41 24.57
CA LEU A 109 -3.27 11.56 24.30
C LEU A 109 -4.73 11.23 24.63
N THR A 110 -5.20 10.06 24.18
CA THR A 110 -6.56 9.59 24.41
C THR A 110 -6.80 9.38 25.90
N GLU A 111 -5.87 8.72 26.60
CA GLU A 111 -5.95 8.54 28.06
C GLU A 111 -6.03 9.85 28.85
N LYS A 112 -5.34 10.90 28.39
CA LYS A 112 -5.24 12.16 29.14
C LYS A 112 -6.25 13.23 28.73
N THR A 113 -6.75 13.17 27.50
CA THR A 113 -7.55 14.25 26.92
C THR A 113 -8.80 13.79 26.16
N ASP A 114 -8.97 12.47 25.97
CA ASP A 114 -10.06 11.88 25.17
C ASP A 114 -10.06 12.35 23.70
N ILE A 115 -8.89 12.78 23.20
CA ILE A 115 -8.68 13.24 21.82
C ILE A 115 -7.95 12.15 21.04
N THR A 116 -8.53 11.75 19.91
CA THR A 116 -7.93 10.77 18.98
C THR A 116 -7.14 11.45 17.86
N HIS A 117 -6.35 10.68 17.11
CA HIS A 117 -5.68 11.23 15.92
C HIS A 117 -6.69 11.63 14.83
N GLU A 118 -7.84 10.95 14.75
CA GLU A 118 -8.94 11.30 13.85
C GLU A 118 -9.48 12.70 14.14
N ASP A 119 -9.71 13.03 15.41
CA ASP A 119 -10.17 14.36 15.82
C ASP A 119 -9.16 15.44 15.43
N ILE A 120 -7.86 15.13 15.59
CA ILE A 120 -6.80 16.04 15.15
C ILE A 120 -6.79 16.15 13.62
N SER A 121 -6.98 15.06 12.87
CA SER A 121 -7.08 15.10 11.40
C SER A 121 -8.19 16.06 10.96
N GLN A 122 -9.37 15.98 11.60
CA GLN A 122 -10.47 16.90 11.31
C GLN A 122 -10.10 18.36 11.60
N ARG A 123 -9.48 18.63 12.75
CA ARG A 123 -9.04 19.98 13.12
C ARG A 123 -7.97 20.51 12.18
N VAL A 124 -7.01 19.68 11.77
CA VAL A 124 -5.99 20.03 10.79
C VAL A 124 -6.64 20.45 9.46
N ILE A 125 -7.70 19.77 9.03
CA ILE A 125 -8.42 20.13 7.80
C ILE A 125 -9.21 21.44 7.96
N LEU A 126 -9.83 21.66 9.12
CA LEU A 126 -10.76 22.78 9.35
C LEU A 126 -10.09 24.07 9.84
N GLU A 127 -8.96 23.98 10.53
CA GLU A 127 -8.32 25.09 11.26
C GLU A 127 -7.02 25.57 10.60
N THR A 128 -6.63 25.02 9.45
CA THR A 128 -5.33 25.30 8.82
C THR A 128 -5.43 25.68 7.34
N SER A 129 -4.29 25.95 6.70
CA SER A 129 -4.22 26.26 5.26
C SER A 129 -4.73 25.13 4.35
N ILE A 130 -4.90 23.90 4.87
CA ILE A 130 -5.58 22.82 4.14
C ILE A 130 -7.00 23.25 3.76
N LYS A 131 -7.70 23.94 4.65
CA LYS A 131 -9.05 24.48 4.40
C LYS A 131 -9.05 25.36 3.14
N ASP A 132 -8.14 26.33 3.10
CA ASP A 132 -8.05 27.30 2.01
C ASP A 132 -7.71 26.62 0.67
N ILE A 133 -6.85 25.59 0.70
CA ILE A 133 -6.52 24.79 -0.48
C ILE A 133 -7.75 24.03 -0.97
N LEU A 134 -8.50 23.36 -0.08
CA LEU A 134 -9.71 22.63 -0.47
C LEU A 134 -10.76 23.57 -1.08
N GLU A 135 -11.01 24.71 -0.44
CA GLU A 135 -11.98 25.72 -0.93
C GLU A 135 -11.56 26.31 -2.29
N LYS A 136 -10.26 26.57 -2.50
CA LYS A 136 -9.72 27.03 -3.80
C LYS A 136 -10.09 26.10 -4.96
N TYR A 137 -10.15 24.79 -4.71
CA TYR A 137 -10.49 23.78 -5.72
C TYR A 137 -11.95 23.31 -5.67
N GLY A 138 -12.80 23.95 -4.85
CA GLY A 138 -14.23 23.66 -4.77
C GLY A 138 -14.62 22.46 -3.90
N PHE A 139 -13.70 21.94 -3.08
CA PHE A 139 -14.00 20.86 -2.14
C PHE A 139 -14.47 21.43 -0.80
N SER A 140 -15.52 20.86 -0.22
CA SER A 140 -16.01 21.26 1.10
C SER A 140 -15.06 20.75 2.21
N PRO A 141 -14.44 21.64 3.01
CA PRO A 141 -13.54 21.22 4.09
C PRO A 141 -14.24 20.35 5.13
N LYS A 142 -15.49 20.67 5.47
CA LYS A 142 -16.30 19.89 6.41
C LYS A 142 -16.56 18.47 5.90
N LYS A 143 -16.93 18.33 4.63
CA LYS A 143 -17.13 17.02 4.03
C LYS A 143 -15.83 16.23 4.03
N MET A 144 -14.70 16.86 3.68
CA MET A 144 -13.39 16.19 3.66
C MET A 144 -12.92 15.79 5.05
N SER A 145 -13.16 16.61 6.09
CA SER A 145 -12.83 16.24 7.47
C SER A 145 -13.63 15.04 7.97
N GLU A 146 -14.90 14.91 7.58
CA GLU A 146 -15.69 13.73 7.91
C GLU A 146 -15.25 12.51 7.08
N PHE A 147 -14.90 12.71 5.82
CA PHE A 147 -14.58 11.63 4.90
C PHE A 147 -13.21 10.99 5.17
N CYS A 148 -12.19 11.79 5.51
CA CYS A 148 -10.85 11.28 5.78
C CYS A 148 -10.80 10.33 7.00
N VAL A 149 -11.81 10.38 7.88
CA VAL A 149 -11.96 9.48 9.04
C VAL A 149 -13.09 8.46 8.85
N GLY A 150 -13.58 8.28 7.61
CA GLY A 150 -14.62 7.29 7.30
C GLY A 150 -16.01 7.59 7.89
N LYS A 151 -16.31 8.85 8.21
CA LYS A 151 -17.56 9.29 8.86
C LYS A 151 -18.45 10.17 7.97
N GLN A 152 -18.17 10.30 6.66
CA GLN A 152 -19.08 11.08 5.80
C GLN A 152 -20.44 10.40 5.67
N THR A 153 -21.48 11.23 5.53
CA THR A 153 -22.89 10.80 5.44
C THR A 153 -23.57 11.15 4.12
N ALA A 154 -22.91 11.94 3.27
CA ALA A 154 -23.46 12.46 2.02
C ALA A 154 -23.47 11.43 0.87
N LYS A 155 -22.68 10.36 0.98
CA LYS A 155 -22.46 9.34 -0.06
C LYS A 155 -22.62 7.94 0.53
N PRO A 156 -22.79 6.90 -0.32
CA PRO A 156 -23.01 5.55 0.16
C PRO A 156 -21.90 5.04 1.10
N PRO A 157 -22.22 4.17 2.08
CA PRO A 157 -21.28 3.71 3.09
C PRO A 157 -20.00 3.07 2.54
N TYR A 158 -20.06 2.43 1.36
CA TYR A 158 -18.90 1.81 0.73
C TYR A 158 -17.76 2.81 0.48
N MET A 159 -18.05 4.11 0.32
CA MET A 159 -17.00 5.12 0.16
C MET A 159 -16.15 5.24 1.42
N ASN A 160 -16.78 5.18 2.60
CA ASN A 160 -16.07 5.18 3.87
C ASN A 160 -15.23 3.91 4.03
N GLU A 161 -15.72 2.77 3.54
CA GLU A 161 -15.00 1.49 3.60
C GLU A 161 -13.71 1.50 2.75
N ILE A 162 -13.62 2.33 1.71
CA ILE A 162 -12.37 2.50 0.95
C ILE A 162 -11.27 3.10 1.85
N ILE A 163 -11.63 3.96 2.81
CA ILE A 163 -10.68 4.67 3.68
C ILE A 163 -10.49 3.92 5.01
N ALA A 164 -11.59 3.57 5.67
CA ALA A 164 -11.61 3.04 7.05
C ALA A 164 -12.28 1.66 7.17
N GLY A 165 -12.46 0.93 6.07
CA GLY A 165 -12.98 -0.44 6.08
C GLY A 165 -11.90 -1.50 6.33
N GLY A 166 -12.31 -2.75 6.61
CA GLY A 166 -11.38 -3.87 6.87
C GLY A 166 -10.51 -4.31 5.69
N HIS A 167 -10.79 -3.79 4.49
CA HIS A 167 -9.96 -3.93 3.28
C HIS A 167 -9.74 -2.54 2.65
N SER A 168 -9.49 -1.54 3.48
CA SER A 168 -9.26 -0.18 3.02
C SER A 168 -7.95 -0.01 2.27
N ALA A 169 -7.83 1.11 1.58
CA ALA A 169 -6.60 1.56 0.95
C ALA A 169 -5.47 1.76 1.98
N ASP A 170 -5.79 2.20 3.20
CA ASP A 170 -4.85 2.32 4.31
C ASP A 170 -4.21 0.95 4.63
N ILE A 171 -5.03 -0.07 4.88
CA ILE A 171 -4.58 -1.44 5.15
C ILE A 171 -3.75 -1.99 4.00
N MET A 172 -4.20 -1.79 2.77
CA MET A 172 -3.50 -2.27 1.59
C MET A 172 -2.12 -1.60 1.41
N ASP A 173 -1.99 -0.30 1.70
CA ASP A 173 -0.69 0.37 1.63
C ASP A 173 0.23 -0.09 2.75
N TYR A 174 -0.18 0.03 4.02
CA TYR A 174 0.75 -0.23 5.12
C TYR A 174 1.20 -1.69 5.14
N LEU A 175 0.36 -2.66 4.79
CA LEU A 175 0.78 -4.07 4.76
C LEU A 175 1.92 -4.29 3.75
N LEU A 176 1.82 -3.72 2.56
CA LEU A 176 2.85 -3.84 1.53
C LEU A 176 4.10 -3.03 1.88
N ARG A 177 3.91 -1.81 2.37
CA ARG A 177 4.99 -0.88 2.71
C ARG A 177 5.79 -1.37 3.91
N ASP A 178 5.11 -1.74 4.98
CA ASP A 178 5.74 -2.29 6.18
C ASP A 178 6.49 -3.58 5.85
N SER A 179 5.92 -4.46 5.03
CA SER A 179 6.61 -5.66 4.53
C SER A 179 7.90 -5.30 3.79
N TYR A 180 7.82 -4.33 2.88
CA TYR A 180 8.94 -3.90 2.05
C TYR A 180 10.10 -3.33 2.89
N PHE A 181 9.79 -2.43 3.83
CA PHE A 181 10.81 -1.76 4.64
C PHE A 181 11.34 -2.60 5.80
N THR A 182 10.53 -3.51 6.37
CA THR A 182 10.99 -4.44 7.41
C THR A 182 11.75 -5.65 6.85
N GLY A 183 11.56 -5.97 5.57
CA GLY A 183 12.08 -7.19 4.96
C GLY A 183 11.33 -8.45 5.41
N VAL A 184 10.15 -8.31 6.01
CA VAL A 184 9.30 -9.41 6.45
C VAL A 184 8.14 -9.55 5.47
N GLU A 185 8.07 -10.68 4.76
CA GLU A 185 6.92 -10.96 3.90
C GLU A 185 5.70 -11.36 4.78
N TYR A 186 4.81 -10.41 5.03
CA TYR A 186 3.43 -10.73 5.43
C TYR A 186 2.75 -11.28 4.17
N GLY A 187 2.23 -12.52 4.22
CA GLY A 187 1.82 -13.30 3.04
C GLY A 187 1.29 -12.48 1.87
N ARG A 188 1.92 -12.61 0.68
CA ARG A 188 1.70 -11.76 -0.51
C ARG A 188 0.22 -11.49 -0.79
N VAL A 189 -0.26 -10.30 -0.43
CA VAL A 189 -1.57 -9.80 -0.83
C VAL A 189 -1.43 -9.13 -2.20
N ASP A 190 -1.98 -9.76 -3.24
CA ASP A 190 -2.04 -9.16 -4.58
C ASP A 190 -3.15 -8.10 -4.62
N ILE A 191 -2.83 -6.88 -4.19
CA ILE A 191 -3.78 -5.75 -4.16
C ILE A 191 -4.34 -5.41 -5.54
N TYR A 192 -3.60 -5.68 -6.62
CA TYR A 192 -4.06 -5.46 -8.00
C TYR A 192 -5.13 -6.48 -8.41
N ARG A 193 -5.18 -7.64 -7.73
CA ARG A 193 -6.16 -8.71 -7.90
C ARG A 193 -7.30 -8.65 -6.88
N VAL A 194 -7.11 -8.01 -5.73
CA VAL A 194 -8.20 -7.62 -4.80
C VAL A 194 -8.99 -6.44 -5.37
N LYS A 195 -9.53 -6.63 -6.58
CA LYS A 195 -10.54 -5.75 -7.16
C LYS A 195 -11.89 -6.27 -6.71
N ILE A 196 -12.44 -5.63 -5.68
CA ILE A 196 -13.80 -5.75 -5.13
C ILE A 196 -14.57 -6.92 -5.73
N ARG A 197 -14.55 -8.06 -5.03
CA ARG A 197 -15.50 -9.13 -5.28
C ARG A 197 -16.88 -8.61 -4.85
N ASP A 198 -17.67 -8.33 -5.87
CA ASP A 198 -19.13 -8.25 -5.93
C ASP A 198 -19.92 -7.80 -4.68
N VAL A 199 -20.54 -6.62 -4.80
CA VAL A 199 -21.60 -6.11 -3.91
C VAL A 199 -22.91 -6.93 -4.04
N GLN A 200 -22.94 -7.99 -4.88
CA GLN A 200 -24.03 -8.96 -4.99
C GLN A 200 -23.65 -10.39 -4.57
N GLY A 201 -22.73 -10.56 -3.60
CA GLY A 201 -22.43 -11.91 -3.10
C GLY A 201 -21.68 -12.00 -1.78
N ARG A 202 -22.27 -11.48 -0.67
CA ARG A 202 -21.94 -11.74 0.75
C ARG A 202 -20.43 -11.84 1.12
N LEU A 203 -19.89 -10.80 1.77
CA LEU A 203 -19.70 -10.78 3.24
C LEU A 203 -19.29 -9.36 3.70
N LEU A 204 -20.27 -8.57 4.13
CA LEU A 204 -20.09 -7.43 5.03
C LEU A 204 -21.03 -7.65 6.21
N SER A 205 -20.50 -8.31 7.25
CA SER A 205 -20.95 -8.33 8.65
C SER A 205 -20.33 -9.57 9.30
N GLN A 206 -19.26 -9.36 10.05
CA GLN A 206 -19.10 -10.11 11.30
C GLN A 206 -19.19 -9.09 12.44
N ASP A 207 -20.42 -8.67 12.72
CA ASP A 207 -20.75 -8.16 14.04
C ASP A 207 -20.76 -9.33 15.02
N GLY A 208 -20.00 -9.18 16.09
CA GLY A 208 -20.01 -10.09 17.22
C GLY A 208 -21.39 -10.13 17.89
N LYS A 209 -21.98 -11.32 17.94
CA LYS A 209 -22.66 -11.91 19.11
C LYS A 209 -23.08 -13.34 18.75
N GLY A 210 -22.63 -14.28 19.58
CA GLY A 210 -22.60 -15.70 19.25
C GLY A 210 -23.96 -16.41 19.18
N ARG A 211 -23.92 -17.56 18.51
CA ARG A 211 -24.64 -18.76 18.96
C ARG A 211 -23.63 -19.87 19.01
N GLY A 212 -23.50 -20.46 20.19
CA GLY A 212 -22.58 -21.55 20.45
C GLY A 212 -22.88 -22.76 19.58
N VAL A 213 -21.80 -23.36 19.10
CA VAL A 213 -21.76 -24.79 18.85
C VAL A 213 -20.51 -25.29 19.55
N ASP A 214 -20.79 -26.16 20.51
CA ASP A 214 -19.88 -26.89 21.37
C ASP A 214 -18.79 -27.59 20.56
N ALA A 215 -17.52 -27.28 20.85
CA ALA A 215 -16.37 -28.04 20.38
C ALA A 215 -15.38 -28.16 21.54
N ARG A 216 -15.42 -29.33 22.17
CA ARG A 216 -14.57 -29.77 23.29
C ARG A 216 -13.08 -29.58 22.97
N PRO A 217 -12.21 -29.41 23.98
CA PRO A 217 -10.79 -29.17 23.77
C PRO A 217 -10.09 -30.44 23.28
N LEU A 218 -9.41 -30.37 22.13
CA LEU A 218 -8.41 -31.38 21.74
C LEU A 218 -7.14 -31.15 22.57
N HIS A 219 -7.14 -31.68 23.80
CA HIS A 219 -5.92 -32.11 24.45
C HIS A 219 -5.59 -33.53 23.97
N ASP A 220 -4.32 -33.72 23.63
CA ASP A 220 -3.62 -34.99 23.46
C ASP A 220 -3.69 -35.69 22.08
N ALA A 221 -2.70 -35.35 21.26
CA ALA A 221 -2.22 -36.21 20.17
C ALA A 221 -0.69 -36.23 20.15
N ARG A 222 -0.06 -36.58 21.28
CA ARG A 222 1.27 -37.18 21.24
C ARG A 222 1.10 -38.68 20.95
N ARG A 223 1.93 -39.21 20.05
CA ARG A 223 2.04 -40.61 19.57
C ARG A 223 1.25 -40.93 18.30
N ARG A 224 1.78 -40.54 17.14
CA ARG A 224 1.86 -41.43 15.96
C ARG A 224 3.17 -41.13 15.22
N SER A 225 4.06 -42.13 15.16
CA SER A 225 5.31 -42.08 14.40
C SER A 225 5.03 -42.09 12.89
N PRO A 226 5.87 -41.46 12.05
CA PRO A 226 5.71 -41.49 10.60
C PRO A 226 6.07 -42.89 10.03
N PRO A 227 5.44 -43.33 8.92
CA PRO A 227 5.81 -44.57 8.23
C PRO A 227 7.11 -44.40 7.43
N PRO A 228 7.87 -45.48 7.16
CA PRO A 228 9.19 -45.40 6.55
C PRO A 228 9.17 -45.14 5.03
N ASP A 229 10.22 -44.47 4.57
CA ASP A 229 10.47 -44.04 3.19
C ASP A 229 10.41 -45.18 2.15
N ARG A 230 9.75 -44.92 1.02
CA ARG A 230 9.88 -45.72 -0.22
C ARG A 230 10.84 -45.02 -1.19
N PRO A 231 11.76 -45.74 -1.85
CA PRO A 231 12.71 -45.15 -2.78
C PRO A 231 12.03 -44.69 -4.07
N LEU A 232 12.42 -43.51 -4.54
CA LEU A 232 12.00 -42.87 -5.79
C LEU A 232 12.34 -43.76 -6.99
N ARG A 233 11.32 -44.09 -7.81
CA ARG A 233 11.51 -44.69 -9.13
C ARG A 233 11.69 -43.58 -10.16
N ASP A 234 12.76 -43.74 -10.93
CA ASP A 234 13.21 -42.94 -12.06
C ASP A 234 12.26 -43.11 -13.27
N GLU A 235 11.38 -42.13 -13.50
CA GLU A 235 10.55 -42.07 -14.71
C GLU A 235 11.32 -41.35 -15.83
N ARG A 236 11.82 -42.16 -16.76
CA ARG A 236 12.44 -41.72 -18.02
C ARG A 236 11.39 -41.11 -18.94
N LEU A 237 11.69 -39.91 -19.46
CA LEU A 237 11.00 -39.31 -20.60
C LEU A 237 11.25 -40.12 -21.88
N PRO A 238 10.25 -40.33 -22.75
CA PRO A 238 10.42 -41.08 -23.99
C PRO A 238 10.95 -40.20 -25.14
N GLY A 239 12.00 -40.71 -25.81
CA GLY A 239 12.13 -40.69 -27.27
C GLY A 239 12.51 -39.38 -27.97
N VAL A 240 13.81 -39.17 -28.17
CA VAL A 240 14.33 -38.60 -29.43
C VAL A 240 15.51 -39.49 -29.86
N ASP A 241 15.31 -40.20 -30.98
CA ASP A 241 16.31 -41.09 -31.56
C ASP A 241 17.37 -40.31 -32.36
N ARG A 242 18.53 -40.94 -32.47
CA ARG A 242 19.85 -40.43 -32.82
C ARG A 242 20.12 -40.34 -34.34
N ARG A 243 21.24 -39.68 -34.63
CA ARG A 243 22.15 -39.71 -35.82
C ARG A 243 21.95 -38.46 -36.69
N ASP A 244 22.96 -37.63 -36.94
CA ASP A 244 24.31 -37.89 -37.48
C ASP A 244 25.29 -36.85 -36.90
N SER A 245 26.43 -37.22 -36.33
CA SER A 245 27.71 -37.63 -36.94
C SER A 245 28.75 -36.49 -36.87
N ALA A 246 29.99 -36.90 -36.67
CA ALA A 246 31.09 -36.18 -36.04
C ALA A 246 31.85 -35.20 -36.96
N SER A 247 32.78 -34.46 -36.32
CA SER A 247 33.81 -33.54 -36.85
C SER A 247 33.40 -32.06 -36.73
N GLU A 248 34.17 -31.12 -36.17
CA GLU A 248 35.59 -31.03 -35.88
C GLU A 248 35.81 -30.22 -34.59
N ALA A 249 36.69 -30.71 -33.73
CA ALA A 249 37.29 -29.90 -32.68
C ALA A 249 38.55 -29.23 -33.21
N SER A 250 38.78 -28.01 -32.72
CA SER A 250 40.09 -27.35 -32.59
C SER A 250 40.79 -26.87 -33.87
N GLN A 251 40.91 -25.54 -34.02
CA GLN A 251 42.20 -24.85 -34.16
C GLN A 251 42.05 -23.32 -34.34
N SER A 252 43.00 -22.59 -33.76
CA SER A 252 43.37 -21.18 -34.02
C SER A 252 42.67 -20.03 -33.27
N ARG A 253 42.85 -20.00 -31.93
CA ARG A 253 43.07 -18.71 -31.25
C ARG A 253 44.57 -18.44 -31.19
N ARG A 254 45.07 -17.56 -32.06
CA ARG A 254 46.31 -16.77 -31.89
C ARG A 254 46.46 -15.86 -33.11
N ARG A 255 46.35 -14.54 -32.91
CA ARG A 255 47.26 -13.54 -33.49
C ARG A 255 47.05 -12.19 -32.81
N HIS A 256 48.16 -11.71 -32.26
CA HIS A 256 48.40 -10.37 -31.76
C HIS A 256 48.21 -9.31 -32.86
N HIS A 257 47.73 -8.12 -32.49
CA HIS A 257 48.32 -6.89 -33.01
C HIS A 257 48.18 -5.73 -32.01
N GLU A 258 49.30 -5.05 -31.78
CA GLU A 258 49.50 -3.91 -30.87
C GLU A 258 48.83 -2.61 -31.37
N PRO A 259 48.57 -1.63 -30.50
CA PRO A 259 48.21 -0.27 -30.91
C PRO A 259 49.46 0.61 -31.08
N ALA A 260 49.53 1.31 -32.21
CA ALA A 260 50.58 2.28 -32.52
C ALA A 260 50.49 3.54 -31.64
N ARG A 261 51.66 3.94 -31.10
CA ARG A 261 51.90 5.19 -30.37
C ARG A 261 51.93 6.40 -31.33
N GLY A 262 51.11 7.41 -31.06
CA GLY A 262 51.24 8.76 -31.62
C GLY A 262 51.82 9.72 -30.58
N LYS A 263 52.93 10.37 -30.94
CA LYS A 263 53.76 11.25 -30.09
C LYS A 263 53.11 12.61 -29.84
N ALA A 264 53.33 13.14 -28.63
CA ALA A 264 53.36 14.58 -28.33
C ALA A 264 54.73 15.16 -28.74
N VAL A 265 54.78 16.42 -29.18
CA VAL A 265 55.73 17.51 -28.81
C VAL A 265 55.32 18.77 -29.60
N GLY A 266 55.27 19.93 -28.92
CA GLY A 266 55.48 21.25 -29.55
C GLY A 266 54.28 22.19 -29.50
#